data_AF-A0A102DC27-F1
#
_entry.id   AF-A0A102DC27-F1
#
_cell.length_a   1.000
_cell.length_b   1.000
_cell.length_c   1.000
_cell.angle_alpha   90.00
_cell.angle_beta   90.00
_cell.angle_gamma   90.00
#
_symmetry.space_group_name_H-M   'P 1'
#
loop_
_entity.id
_entity.type
_entity.pdbx_description
1 polymer ?
#
loop_
_entity_poly.entity_id
_entity_poly.type
_entity_poly.pdbx_seq_one_letter_code
_entity_poly.pdbx_strand_id
1 'polypeptide(L)'
;MIVRRYGVFAALLLILVAVAGVATVVSRGGERLVVRATSKVSSETLRDCLASGLGLGAWQGDTHVMRASAFGLRVAVADNGHERRIGLFTAGGRALSSGQSSALQSCLAAN
;
A
#
# COMPACT_ATOMS: atom_id res chain seq x y z
N MET A 1 -21.41 13.27 -51.30
CA MET A 1 -20.76 12.09 -50.66
C MET A 1 -19.70 12.44 -49.58
N ILE A 2 -19.36 13.72 -49.37
CA ILE A 2 -18.30 14.15 -48.44
C ILE A 2 -18.79 14.22 -46.97
N VAL A 3 -20.03 14.67 -46.74
CA VAL A 3 -20.63 14.82 -45.39
C VAL A 3 -20.76 13.48 -44.64
N ARG A 4 -21.02 12.39 -45.37
CA ARG A 4 -21.17 11.04 -44.81
C ARG A 4 -19.86 10.47 -44.27
N ARG A 5 -18.71 10.90 -44.78
CA ARG A 5 -17.38 10.50 -44.30
C ARG A 5 -17.05 11.18 -42.97
N TYR A 6 -17.35 12.48 -42.83
CA TYR A 6 -17.11 13.21 -41.58
C TYR A 6 -17.96 12.72 -40.41
N GLY A 7 -19.21 12.31 -40.66
CA GLY A 7 -20.08 11.74 -39.62
C GLY A 7 -19.55 10.42 -39.04
N VAL A 8 -18.94 9.57 -39.89
CA VAL A 8 -18.33 8.31 -39.45
C VAL A 8 -17.07 8.57 -38.63
N PHE A 9 -16.21 9.51 -39.06
CA PHE A 9 -15.01 9.88 -38.31
C PHE A 9 -15.35 10.51 -36.94
N ALA A 10 -16.38 11.37 -36.87
CA ALA A 10 -16.82 11.96 -35.62
C ALA A 10 -17.40 10.91 -34.65
N ALA A 11 -18.17 9.95 -35.15
CA ALA A 11 -18.70 8.85 -34.34
C ALA A 11 -17.57 7.94 -33.82
N LEU A 12 -16.58 7.63 -34.65
CA LEU A 12 -15.42 6.81 -34.25
C LEU A 12 -14.55 7.51 -33.20
N LEU A 13 -14.36 8.83 -33.34
CA LEU A 13 -13.66 9.65 -32.34
C LEU A 13 -14.41 9.68 -31.00
N LEU A 14 -15.73 9.83 -31.02
CA LEU A 14 -16.54 9.80 -29.80
C LEU A 14 -16.49 8.43 -29.10
N ILE A 15 -16.51 7.34 -29.87
CA ILE A 15 -16.35 5.98 -29.32
C ILE A 15 -14.94 5.79 -28.74
N LEU A 16 -13.90 6.27 -29.41
CA LEU A 16 -12.52 6.22 -28.91
C LEU A 16 -12.35 7.01 -27.60
N VAL A 17 -12.94 8.20 -27.50
CA VAL A 17 -12.91 9.01 -26.28
C VAL A 17 -13.70 8.34 -25.15
N ALA A 18 -14.85 7.72 -25.45
CA ALA A 18 -15.61 6.97 -24.47
C ALA A 18 -14.85 5.73 -23.96
N VAL A 19 -14.19 4.96 -24.84
CA VAL A 19 -13.39 3.79 -24.46
C VAL A 19 -12.13 4.20 -23.67
N ALA A 20 -11.47 5.29 -24.06
CA ALA A 20 -10.35 5.86 -23.32
C ALA A 20 -10.78 6.40 -21.94
N GLY A 21 -11.97 6.99 -21.85
CA GLY A 21 -12.57 7.46 -20.60
C GLY A 21 -12.91 6.33 -19.63
N VAL A 22 -13.32 5.16 -20.12
CA VAL A 22 -13.63 4.00 -19.27
C VAL A 22 -12.34 3.31 -18.77
N ALA A 23 -11.26 3.31 -19.58
CA ALA A 23 -9.98 2.72 -19.17
C ALA A 23 -9.28 3.48 -18.04
N THR A 24 -9.59 4.76 -17.82
CA THR A 24 -9.03 5.55 -16.70
C THR A 24 -9.83 5.41 -15.39
N VAL A 25 -11.03 4.81 -15.43
CA VAL A 25 -11.86 4.48 -14.25
C VAL A 25 -11.65 3.02 -13.82
N VAL A 26 -10.52 2.41 -14.18
CA VAL A 26 -10.00 1.30 -13.36
C VAL A 26 -9.40 1.95 -12.12
N SER A 27 -10.23 2.11 -11.08
CA SER A 27 -9.76 2.41 -9.74
C SER A 27 -8.61 1.46 -9.44
N ARG A 28 -7.38 1.98 -9.50
CA ARG A 28 -6.18 1.30 -9.03
C ARG A 28 -6.40 1.09 -7.54
N GLY A 29 -7.01 -0.03 -7.17
CA GLY A 29 -7.08 -0.57 -5.81
C GLY A 29 -5.70 -1.01 -5.33
N GLY A 30 -4.71 -0.12 -5.48
CA GLY A 30 -3.36 -0.33 -5.00
C GLY A 30 -3.32 -0.12 -3.49
N GLU A 31 -2.28 -0.66 -2.89
CA GLU A 31 -1.99 -0.40 -1.49
C GLU A 31 -1.64 1.08 -1.30
N ARG A 32 -2.20 1.69 -0.25
CA ARG A 32 -1.88 3.07 0.13
C ARG A 32 -1.27 3.09 1.51
N LEU A 33 -0.27 3.96 1.70
CA LEU A 33 0.32 4.21 3.01
C LEU A 33 -0.72 4.86 3.91
N VAL A 34 -1.01 4.23 5.05
CA VAL A 34 -1.98 4.74 6.04
C VAL A 34 -1.33 5.16 7.33
N VAL A 35 -0.19 4.58 7.69
CA VAL A 35 0.59 4.98 8.86
C VAL A 35 2.07 5.02 8.52
N ARG A 36 2.74 6.08 9.00
CA ARG A 36 4.18 6.20 9.04
C ARG A 36 4.59 6.39 10.50
N ALA A 37 5.52 5.57 10.97
CA ALA A 37 6.07 5.68 12.31
C ALA A 37 7.58 5.50 12.27
N THR A 38 8.24 5.90 13.35
CA THR A 38 9.65 5.60 13.56
C THR A 38 9.88 5.00 14.93
N SER A 39 10.94 4.20 15.07
CA SER A 39 11.29 3.54 16.32
C SER A 39 12.80 3.36 16.45
N LYS A 40 13.29 3.39 17.69
CA LYS A 40 14.68 3.06 18.04
C LYS A 40 14.90 1.57 18.33
N VAL A 41 13.82 0.80 18.37
CA VAL A 41 13.84 -0.64 18.59
C VAL A 41 14.60 -1.32 17.45
N SER A 42 15.32 -2.41 17.77
CA SER A 42 16.04 -3.18 16.76
C SER A 42 15.09 -3.72 15.70
N SER A 43 15.58 -3.87 14.46
CA SER A 43 14.78 -4.39 13.35
C SER A 43 14.21 -5.77 13.65
N GLU A 44 14.96 -6.62 14.33
CA GLU A 44 14.57 -7.98 14.71
C GLU A 44 13.42 -7.97 15.71
N THR A 45 13.56 -7.25 16.83
CA THR A 45 12.51 -7.14 17.85
C THR A 45 11.24 -6.51 17.26
N LEU A 46 11.40 -5.47 16.46
CA LEU A 46 10.28 -4.79 15.81
C LEU A 46 9.57 -5.73 14.82
N ARG A 47 10.33 -6.48 14.02
CA ARG A 47 9.82 -7.45 13.05
C ARG A 47 9.00 -8.54 13.74
N ASP A 48 9.55 -9.13 14.79
CA ASP A 48 8.93 -10.24 15.49
C ASP A 48 7.67 -9.78 16.23
N CYS A 49 7.71 -8.62 16.87
CA CYS A 49 6.53 -8.01 17.51
C CYS A 49 5.44 -7.68 16.49
N LEU A 50 5.79 -7.06 15.35
CA LEU A 50 4.83 -6.73 14.31
C LEU A 50 4.25 -7.99 13.66
N ALA A 51 5.05 -9.05 13.49
CA ALA A 51 4.57 -10.32 12.97
C ALA A 51 3.51 -10.93 13.89
N SER A 52 3.76 -10.99 15.21
CA SER A 52 2.81 -11.52 16.17
C SER A 52 1.59 -10.62 16.37
N GLY A 53 1.80 -9.30 16.47
CA GLY A 53 0.75 -8.34 16.81
C GLY A 53 -0.20 -8.04 15.64
N LEU A 54 0.28 -8.14 14.40
CA LEU A 54 -0.51 -7.87 13.19
C LEU A 54 -0.82 -9.14 12.39
N GLY A 55 -0.36 -10.31 12.83
CA GLY A 55 -0.57 -11.59 12.15
C GLY A 55 0.06 -11.62 10.76
N LEU A 56 1.28 -11.07 10.62
CA LEU A 56 1.97 -10.97 9.34
C LEU A 56 2.54 -12.32 8.92
N GLY A 57 2.58 -12.57 7.60
CA GLY A 57 3.27 -13.73 7.04
C GLY A 57 4.79 -13.58 7.03
N ALA A 58 5.45 -14.38 6.18
CA ALA A 58 6.89 -14.37 6.04
C ALA A 58 7.43 -12.98 5.62
N TRP A 59 8.49 -12.55 6.29
CA TRP A 59 9.21 -11.34 5.94
C TRP A 59 10.12 -11.58 4.73
N GLN A 60 10.12 -10.62 3.83
CA GLN A 60 10.93 -10.62 2.61
C GLN A 60 11.70 -9.30 2.52
N GLY A 61 12.85 -9.31 1.85
CA GLY A 61 13.68 -8.13 1.68
C GLY A 61 15.11 -8.37 2.15
N ASP A 62 15.88 -7.29 2.21
CA ASP A 62 17.25 -7.29 2.70
C ASP A 62 17.33 -6.72 4.13
N THR A 63 18.55 -6.58 4.65
CA THR A 63 18.81 -6.05 6.00
C THR A 63 18.43 -4.59 6.16
N HIS A 64 18.27 -3.83 5.07
CA HIS A 64 17.93 -2.41 5.08
C HIS A 64 16.45 -2.17 4.92
N VAL A 65 15.75 -2.97 4.13
CA VAL A 65 14.31 -2.84 3.90
C VAL A 65 13.67 -4.21 3.90
N MET A 66 12.87 -4.44 4.94
CA MET A 66 12.08 -5.66 5.11
C MET A 66 10.60 -5.36 4.96
N ARG A 67 9.85 -6.33 4.45
CA ARG A 67 8.41 -6.22 4.26
C ARG A 67 7.71 -7.54 4.56
N ALA A 68 6.53 -7.45 5.16
CA ALA A 68 5.64 -8.59 5.32
C ALA A 68 4.20 -8.15 5.04
N SER A 69 3.37 -9.09 4.64
CA SER A 69 1.98 -8.82 4.28
C SER A 69 1.07 -9.95 4.71
N ALA A 70 -0.13 -9.60 5.16
CA ALA A 70 -1.20 -10.53 5.45
C ALA A 70 -2.55 -9.80 5.38
N PHE A 71 -3.61 -10.49 4.91
CA PHE A 71 -4.99 -10.00 4.95
C PHE A 71 -5.18 -8.56 4.43
N GLY A 72 -4.51 -8.19 3.33
CA GLY A 72 -4.60 -6.85 2.73
C GLY A 72 -3.94 -5.73 3.54
N LEU A 73 -3.10 -6.09 4.52
CA LEU A 73 -2.18 -5.21 5.23
C LEU A 73 -0.75 -5.58 4.81
N ARG A 74 0.03 -4.58 4.40
CA ARG A 74 1.48 -4.71 4.22
C ARG A 74 2.19 -3.79 5.19
N VAL A 75 3.24 -4.31 5.79
CA VAL A 75 4.15 -3.56 6.65
C VAL A 75 5.51 -3.55 5.99
N ALA A 76 6.15 -2.40 5.96
CA ALA A 76 7.54 -2.23 5.55
C ALA A 76 8.32 -1.59 6.69
N VAL A 77 9.50 -2.14 6.97
CA VAL A 77 10.43 -1.64 7.98
C VAL A 77 11.73 -1.34 7.25
N ALA A 78 12.16 -0.08 7.31
CA ALA A 78 13.43 0.35 6.78
C ALA A 78 14.40 0.67 7.92
N ASP A 79 15.54 0.00 7.95
CA ASP A 79 16.61 0.13 8.93
C ASP A 79 17.65 1.14 8.47
N ASN A 80 17.78 2.25 9.22
CA ASN A 80 18.81 3.27 8.99
C ASN A 80 19.89 3.27 10.09
N GLY A 81 20.09 2.15 10.78
CA GLY A 81 21.09 1.97 11.84
C GLY A 81 20.66 2.54 13.20
N HIS A 82 20.39 3.85 13.28
CA HIS A 82 20.00 4.52 14.52
C HIS A 82 18.48 4.56 14.73
N GLU A 83 17.70 4.44 13.64
CA GLU A 83 16.25 4.54 13.66
C GLU A 83 15.64 3.68 12.55
N ARG A 84 14.54 3.00 12.87
CA ARG A 84 13.74 2.21 11.94
C ARG A 84 12.53 3.02 11.53
N ARG A 85 12.27 3.06 10.23
CA ARG A 85 11.06 3.68 9.66
C ARG A 85 10.07 2.59 9.33
N ILE A 86 8.85 2.71 9.84
CA ILE A 86 7.77 1.76 9.64
C ILE A 86 6.73 2.41 8.74
N GLY A 87 6.35 1.71 7.68
CA GLY A 87 5.24 2.06 6.81
C GLY A 87 4.19 0.97 6.82
N LEU A 88 2.93 1.31 7.12
CA LEU A 88 1.80 0.40 7.01
C LEU A 88 0.94 0.80 5.82
N PHE A 89 0.64 -0.16 4.98
CA PHE A 89 -0.10 0.00 3.75
C PHE A 89 -1.32 -0.90 3.76
N THR A 90 -2.45 -0.37 3.31
CA THR A 90 -3.69 -1.15 3.20
C THR A 90 -4.27 -1.03 1.80
N ALA A 91 -4.95 -2.09 1.34
CA ALA A 91 -5.68 -2.05 0.08
C ALA A 91 -6.70 -0.90 0.08
N GLY A 92 -6.63 -0.02 -0.91
CA GLY A 92 -7.52 1.14 -1.02
C GLY A 92 -7.31 2.22 0.04
N GLY A 93 -6.34 2.06 0.95
CA GLY A 93 -6.11 3.00 2.06
C GLY A 93 -7.14 2.92 3.18
N ARG A 94 -7.75 1.76 3.41
CA ARG A 94 -8.62 1.56 4.58
C ARG A 94 -7.88 1.90 5.87
N ALA A 95 -8.58 2.50 6.82
CA ALA A 95 -8.03 2.71 8.15
C ALA A 95 -7.62 1.38 8.81
N LEU A 96 -6.64 1.47 9.71
CA LEU A 96 -6.31 0.35 10.60
C LEU A 96 -7.46 0.11 11.57
N SER A 97 -7.73 -1.15 11.88
CA SER A 97 -8.62 -1.49 12.99
C SER A 97 -8.00 -1.03 14.33
N SER A 98 -8.83 -0.87 15.36
CA SER A 98 -8.36 -0.54 16.70
C SER A 98 -7.30 -1.52 17.21
N GLY A 99 -7.49 -2.83 16.96
CA GLY A 99 -6.50 -3.86 17.31
C GLY A 99 -5.18 -3.69 16.56
N GLN A 100 -5.21 -3.41 15.24
CA GLN A 100 -4.01 -3.16 14.45
C GLN A 100 -3.25 -1.91 14.93
N SER A 101 -3.98 -0.83 15.25
CA SER A 101 -3.39 0.40 15.78
C SER A 101 -2.77 0.19 17.16
N SER A 102 -3.44 -0.54 18.05
CA SER A 102 -2.94 -0.85 19.39
C SER A 102 -1.70 -1.75 19.32
N ALA A 103 -1.72 -2.80 18.50
CA ALA A 103 -0.57 -3.68 18.32
C ALA A 103 0.65 -2.92 17.79
N LEU A 104 0.44 -2.02 16.81
CA LEU A 104 1.51 -1.16 16.31
C LEU A 104 2.09 -0.29 17.43
N GLN A 105 1.24 0.40 18.21
CA GLN A 105 1.70 1.25 19.32
C GLN A 105 2.48 0.47 20.37
N SER A 106 2.01 -0.73 20.74
CA SER A 106 2.72 -1.61 21.67
C SER A 106 4.10 -2.01 21.14
N CYS A 107 4.22 -2.36 19.85
CA CYS A 107 5.52 -2.71 19.26
C CYS A 107 6.47 -1.52 19.12
N LEU A 108 5.96 -0.31 18.92
CA LEU A 108 6.78 0.90 18.89
C LEU A 108 7.28 1.30 20.27
N ALA A 109 6.54 0.95 21.33
CA ALA A 109 6.86 1.26 22.73
C ALA A 109 7.73 0.19 23.42
N ALA A 110 7.91 -0.98 22.80
CA ALA A 110 8.71 -2.07 23.34
C ALA A 110 10.22 -1.74 23.24
N ASN A 111 10.78 -1.07 24.25
CA ASN A 111 12.22 -0.82 24.36
C ASN A 111 13.00 -2.08 24.72
#